data_AF-A0A1F2Y198-F1
#
_entry.id   AF-A0A1F2Y198-F1
#
_cell.length_a   1.000
_cell.length_b   1.000
_cell.length_c   1.000
_cell.angle_alpha   90.00
_cell.angle_beta   90.00
_cell.angle_gamma   90.00
#
_symmetry.space_group_name_H-M   'P 1'
#
loop_
_entity.id
_entity.type
_entity.pdbx_description
1 polymer ?
#
loop_
_entity_poly.entity_id
_entity_poly.type
_entity_poly.pdbx_seq_one_letter_code
_entity_poly.pdbx_strand_id
1 'polypeptide(L)' 'MFARIVIVLLVAAFLWAIFARDTGASSAARHYRVRAGDTLWSIAAASYPGDPREGVWKLQERNGLTGATIVPGQRLALP' A
#
# COMPACT_ATOMS: atom_id res chain seq x y z
N MET A 1 -30.26 -28.88 23.95
CA MET A 1 -30.48 -28.00 22.77
C MET A 1 -29.70 -26.70 22.89
N PHE A 2 -29.79 -25.99 24.01
CA PHE A 2 -29.14 -24.68 24.22
C PHE A 2 -27.61 -24.68 24.04
N ALA A 3 -26.90 -25.63 24.63
CA ALA A 3 -25.44 -25.71 24.55
C ALA A 3 -24.91 -25.90 23.11
N ARG A 4 -25.65 -26.62 22.25
CA ARG A 4 -25.26 -26.84 20.85
C ARG A 4 -25.35 -25.55 20.03
N ILE A 5 -26.37 -24.73 20.31
CA ILE A 5 -26.56 -23.43 19.65
C ILE A 5 -25.43 -22.47 20.06
N VAL A 6 -25.08 -22.44 21.35
CA VAL A 6 -23.98 -21.61 21.86
C VAL A 6 -22.65 -21.99 21.21
N ILE A 7 -22.35 -23.28 21.09
CA ILE A 7 -21.11 -23.76 20.45
C ILE A 7 -21.07 -23.34 18.96
N VAL A 8 -22.17 -23.49 18.23
CA VAL A 8 -22.24 -23.09 16.81
C VAL A 8 -22.02 -21.59 16.64
N LEU A 9 -22.60 -20.77 17.53
CA LEU A 9 -22.41 -19.32 17.49
C LEU A 9 -20.97 -18.91 17.80
N LEU A 10 -20.32 -19.57 18.77
CA LEU A 10 -18.91 -19.31 19.08
C LEU A 10 -17.99 -19.72 17.93
N VAL A 11 -18.25 -20.86 17.30
CA VAL A 11 -17.49 -21.30 16.12
C VAL A 11 -17.70 -20.35 14.95
N ALA A 12 -18.94 -19.91 14.70
CA ALA A 12 -19.22 -18.94 13.64
C ALA A 12 -18.53 -17.59 13.88
N ALA A 13 -18.54 -17.08 15.11
CA ALA A 13 -17.84 -15.86 15.49
C ALA A 13 -16.32 -16.00 15.34
N PHE A 14 -15.77 -17.15 15.73
CA PHE A 14 -14.35 -17.45 15.60
C PHE A 14 -13.93 -17.56 14.13
N LEU A 15 -14.74 -18.23 13.29
CA LEU A 15 -14.52 -18.29 11.85
C LEU A 15 -14.62 -16.90 11.21
N TRP A 16 -15.61 -16.10 11.57
CA TRP A 16 -15.74 -14.72 11.08
C TRP A 16 -14.52 -13.86 11.45
N ALA A 17 -14.02 -13.96 12.69
CA ALA A 17 -12.81 -13.26 13.13
C ALA A 17 -11.55 -13.70 12.37
N ILE A 18 -11.46 -14.97 11.95
CA ILE A 18 -10.36 -15.46 11.11
C ILE A 18 -10.43 -14.92 9.68
N PHE A 19 -11.61 -14.62 9.15
CA PHE A 19 -11.79 -14.04 7.82
C PHE A 19 -11.81 -12.50 7.82
N ALA A 20 -12.13 -11.88 8.96
CA ALA A 20 -12.17 -10.43 9.14
C ALA A 20 -10.80 -9.79 9.36
N ARG A 21 -9.68 -10.52 9.17
CA ARG A 21 -8.34 -9.95 9.31
C ARG A 21 -8.19 -8.85 8.26
N ASP A 22 -7.88 -7.66 8.76
CA ASP A 22 -7.74 -6.38 8.08
C ASP A 22 -7.62 -6.43 6.55
N THR A 23 -8.62 -5.87 5.88
CA THR A 23 -8.61 -5.53 4.46
C THR A 23 -7.75 -4.29 4.18
N GLY A 24 -6.52 -4.22 4.70
CA GLY A 24 -5.51 -3.22 4.33
C GLY A 24 -6.01 -1.77 4.24
N ALA A 25 -6.97 -1.39 5.10
CA ALA A 25 -7.65 -0.12 5.01
C ALA A 25 -6.71 1.00 5.45
N SER A 26 -6.07 1.61 4.46
CA SER A 26 -5.29 2.84 4.56
C SER A 26 -4.01 2.73 5.41
N SER A 27 -2.97 2.13 4.83
CA SER A 27 -1.63 2.67 5.06
C SER A 27 -1.70 4.16 4.71
N ALA A 28 -1.52 5.03 5.70
CA ALA A 28 -1.48 6.47 5.46
C ALA A 28 -0.44 6.74 4.38
N ALA A 29 -0.84 7.43 3.30
CA ALA A 29 0.00 7.66 2.15
C ALA A 29 1.35 8.24 2.60
N ARG A 30 2.42 7.47 2.45
CA ARG A 30 3.75 7.92 2.84
C ARG A 30 4.19 8.99 1.85
N HIS A 31 4.67 10.12 2.34
CA HIS A 31 5.21 11.16 1.49
C HIS A 31 6.73 11.11 1.48
N TYR A 32 7.32 11.13 0.30
CA TYR A 32 8.76 11.25 0.10
C TYR A 32 9.08 12.62 -0.50
N ARG A 33 10.15 13.24 0.01
CA ARG A 33 10.68 14.48 -0.55
C ARG A 33 11.90 14.13 -1.40
N VAL A 34 11.80 14.40 -2.69
CA VAL A 34 12.85 14.15 -3.68
C VAL A 34 14.11 14.92 -3.28
N ARG A 35 15.25 14.24 -3.29
CA ARG A 35 16.58 14.80 -3.02
C ARG A 35 17.35 14.99 -4.33
N ALA A 36 18.41 15.78 -4.28
CA ALA A 36 19.31 15.93 -5.43
C ALA A 36 19.96 14.57 -5.75
N GLY A 37 19.88 14.15 -7.02
CA GLY A 37 20.38 12.86 -7.49
C GLY A 37 19.34 11.73 -7.48
N ASP A 38 18.16 11.95 -6.90
CA ASP A 38 17.08 10.96 -6.97
C ASP A 38 16.49 10.90 -8.39
N THR A 39 16.17 9.68 -8.80
CA THR A 39 15.41 9.39 -10.02
C THR A 39 14.13 8.66 -9.65
N LEU A 40 13.10 8.75 -10.50
CA LEU A 40 11.89 7.94 -10.31
C LEU A 40 12.21 6.45 -10.20
N TRP A 41 13.22 5.98 -10.96
CA TRP A 41 13.69 4.60 -10.87
C TRP A 41 14.22 4.25 -9.48
N SER A 42 15.14 5.05 -8.94
CA SER A 42 15.72 4.80 -7.61
C SER A 42 14.66 4.85 -6.50
N ILE A 43 13.71 5.78 -6.60
CA ILE A 43 12.61 5.92 -5.63
C ILE A 43 11.65 4.73 -5.74
N ALA A 44 11.30 4.33 -6.97
CA ALA A 44 10.43 3.20 -7.23
C ALA A 44 11.05 1.89 -6.71
N ALA A 45 12.31 1.63 -7.04
CA ALA A 45 13.04 0.44 -6.59
C ALA A 45 13.16 0.36 -5.06
N ALA A 46 13.24 1.52 -4.37
CA ALA A 46 13.33 1.56 -2.92
C ALA A 46 11.96 1.47 -2.21
N SER A 47 10.87 1.88 -2.88
CA SER A 47 9.56 2.06 -2.25
C SER A 47 8.52 1.01 -2.65
N TYR A 48 8.69 0.35 -3.79
CA TYR A 48 7.78 -0.66 -4.30
C TYR A 48 8.49 -2.02 -4.35
N PRO A 49 7.88 -3.10 -3.84
CA PRO A 49 8.39 -4.45 -4.07
C PRO A 49 8.16 -4.86 -5.53
N GLY A 50 9.07 -5.64 -6.11
CA GLY A 50 8.94 -6.21 -7.45
C GLY A 50 9.72 -5.45 -8.53
N ASP A 51 9.14 -5.34 -9.72
CA ASP A 51 9.79 -4.68 -10.87
C ASP A 51 9.80 -3.15 -10.69
N PRO A 52 10.98 -2.50 -10.70
CA PRO A 52 11.07 -1.04 -10.65
C PRO A 52 10.27 -0.33 -11.74
N ARG A 53 10.08 -0.93 -12.93
CA ARG A 53 9.28 -0.34 -14.01
C ARG A 53 7.82 -0.18 -13.61
N GLU A 54 7.24 -1.20 -12.99
CA GLU A 54 5.88 -1.15 -12.46
C GLU A 54 5.77 -0.14 -11.32
N GLY A 55 6.80 -0.08 -10.47
CA GLY A 55 6.91 0.94 -9.42
C GLY A 55 6.93 2.37 -9.98
N VAL A 56 7.67 2.62 -11.06
CA VAL A 56 7.70 3.93 -11.74
C VAL A 56 6.32 4.27 -12.29
N TRP A 57 5.65 3.33 -12.97
CA TRP A 57 4.29 3.54 -13.48
C TRP A 57 3.31 3.91 -12.36
N LYS A 58 3.29 3.14 -11.27
CA LYS A 58 2.45 3.40 -10.08
C LYS A 58 2.75 4.75 -9.45
N LEU A 59 4.02 5.13 -9.40
CA LEU A 59 4.46 6.40 -8.85
C LEU A 59 4.01 7.57 -9.71
N GLN A 60 4.08 7.44 -11.04
CA GLN A 60 3.59 8.43 -11.99
C GLN A 60 2.07 8.60 -11.91
N GLU A 61 1.33 7.49 -11.97
CA GLU A 61 -0.13 7.48 -11.91
C GLU A 61 -0.64 8.12 -10.61
N ARG A 62 -0.04 7.74 -9.47
CA ARG A 62 -0.43 8.27 -8.15
C ARG A 62 -0.13 9.75 -7.99
N ASN A 63 0.91 10.28 -8.66
CA ASN A 63 1.35 11.67 -8.53
C ASN A 63 0.98 12.54 -9.73
N GLY A 64 0.22 12.02 -10.70
CA GLY A 64 -0.16 12.75 -11.92
C GLY A 64 1.02 13.19 -12.77
N LEU A 65 2.12 12.42 -12.79
CA LEU A 65 3.32 12.76 -13.55
C LEU A 65 3.15 12.30 -15.01
N THR A 66 3.31 13.22 -15.96
CA THR A 66 3.29 12.94 -17.41
C THR A 66 4.60 12.36 -17.95
N GLY A 67 5.65 12.27 -17.12
CA GLY A 67 6.96 11.80 -17.55
C GLY A 67 7.86 11.41 -16.38
N ALA A 68 9.14 11.22 -16.66
CA ALA A 68 10.12 10.78 -15.67
C ALA A 68 10.80 11.93 -14.90
N THR A 69 10.52 13.18 -15.28
CA THR A 69 11.14 14.36 -14.72
C THR A 69 10.58 14.65 -13.32
N ILE A 70 11.49 14.73 -12.35
CA ILE A 70 11.23 15.14 -10.97
C ILE A 70 12.25 16.18 -10.55
N VAL A 71 11.87 17.02 -9.58
CA VAL A 71 12.71 18.13 -9.11
C VAL A 71 13.04 17.94 -7.62
N PRO A 72 14.28 18.21 -7.17
CA PRO A 72 14.60 18.23 -5.74
C PRO A 72 13.65 19.13 -4.95
N GLY A 73 13.17 18.62 -3.81
CA GLY A 73 12.17 19.29 -2.96
C GLY A 73 10.72 18.91 -3.28
N GLN A 74 10.45 18.30 -4.44
CA GLN A 74 9.12 17.79 -4.82
C GLN A 74 8.63 16.73 -3.83
N ARG A 75 7.34 16.78 -3.48
CA ARG A 75 6.68 15.78 -2.64
C ARG A 75 6.01 14.73 -3.52
N LEU A 76 6.38 13.48 -3.32
CA LEU A 76 5.77 12.32 -3.97
C LEU A 76 4.99 11.50 -2.96
N ALA A 77 3.78 11.10 -3.31
CA ALA A 77 3.00 10.11 -2.60
C ALA A 77 3.48 8.71 -3.01
N LEU A 78 3.91 7.95 -1.99
CA LEU A 78 4.31 6.55 -2.05
C LEU A 78 3.13 5.66 -1.61
N PRO A 79 3.22 4.33 -1.82
CA PRO A 79 2.24 3.36 -1.32
C PRO A 79 2.16 3.35 0.21
#